data_AF-A0A2H0BZC2-F1
#
_entry.id   AF-A0A2H0BZC2-F1
#
_cell.length_a   1.000
_cell.length_b   1.000
_cell.length_c   1.000
_cell.angle_alpha   90.00
_cell.angle_beta   90.00
_cell.angle_gamma   90.00
#
_symmetry.space_group_name_H-M   'P 1'
#
loop_
_entity.id
_entity.type
_entity.pdbx_description
1 polymer ?
#
loop_
_entity_poly.entity_id
_entity_poly.type
_entity_poly.pdbx_seq_one_letter_code
_entity_poly.pdbx_strand_id
1 'polypeptide(L)'
;MVHQLDEKTMIFSMLVIATPVFLIADNVLTRTEGVFLIGIYIILFYFIEKKKGLLEVIKEKKIIKKTHWLEDLLELVLASVIIFIVSRYIVNLTVEFSHQFNIPQFLISIIVLSIGTNLPEISLAIRSIIMKKKEVALGDYLGSAAANTLLFGIFTLLNGKRVNVASHSFTTMILMLFGLGVFYLFSRTKNDISKHEGKILLLVYVLFILTEILFI
;
A
#
# COMPACT_ATOMS: atom_id res chain seq x y z
N MET A 1 13.52 4.36 -22.78
CA MET A 1 14.03 3.65 -21.59
C MET A 1 13.23 4.14 -20.39
N VAL A 2 12.24 3.38 -19.94
CA VAL A 2 11.31 3.84 -18.90
C VAL A 2 11.92 3.57 -17.53
N HIS A 3 12.42 4.65 -16.92
CA HIS A 3 12.31 4.96 -15.49
C HIS A 3 12.56 3.82 -14.49
N GLN A 4 13.82 3.40 -14.39
CA GLN A 4 14.29 2.68 -13.21
C GLN A 4 14.08 3.54 -11.95
N LEU A 5 13.61 2.93 -10.87
CA LEU A 5 13.66 3.56 -9.55
C LEU A 5 15.14 3.70 -9.16
N ASP A 6 15.56 4.93 -8.92
CA ASP A 6 16.88 5.19 -8.36
C ASP A 6 17.01 4.51 -7.00
N GLU A 7 18.14 3.88 -6.72
CA GLU A 7 18.40 3.09 -5.51
C GLU A 7 18.12 3.92 -4.24
N LYS A 8 18.51 5.20 -4.26
CA LYS A 8 18.24 6.12 -3.15
C LYS A 8 16.75 6.37 -2.92
N THR A 9 15.99 6.49 -4.01
CA THR A 9 14.53 6.66 -3.93
C THR A 9 13.86 5.39 -3.43
N MET A 10 14.34 4.21 -3.86
CA MET A 10 13.84 2.93 -3.36
C MET A 10 14.10 2.75 -1.85
N ILE A 11 15.30 3.05 -1.37
CA ILE A 11 15.62 3.03 0.07
C ILE A 11 14.72 4.00 0.83
N PHE A 12 14.52 5.21 0.32
CA PHE A 12 13.67 6.18 0.99
C PHE A 12 12.20 5.75 1.04
N SER A 13 11.68 5.15 -0.04
CA SER A 13 10.35 4.51 -0.05
C SER A 13 10.24 3.40 1.01
N MET A 14 11.27 2.55 1.15
CA MET A 14 11.27 1.50 2.18
C MET A 14 11.21 2.08 3.59
N LEU A 15 11.97 3.15 3.86
CA LEU A 15 11.93 3.82 5.17
C LEU A 15 10.55 4.39 5.47
N VAL A 16 9.91 5.02 4.49
CA VAL A 16 8.55 5.54 4.62
C VAL A 16 7.56 4.40 4.92
N ILE A 17 7.61 3.30 4.17
CA ILE A 17 6.74 2.13 4.36
C ILE A 17 6.98 1.47 5.72
N ALA A 18 8.22 1.45 6.23
CA ALA A 18 8.55 0.90 7.54
C ALA A 18 8.11 1.80 8.70
N THR A 19 7.90 3.09 8.47
CA THR A 19 7.68 4.08 9.53
C THR A 19 6.47 3.76 10.42
N PRO A 20 5.28 3.42 9.89
CA PRO A 20 4.13 3.05 10.73
C PRO A 20 4.44 1.91 11.69
N VAL A 21 5.22 0.92 11.27
CA VAL A 21 5.58 -0.26 12.07
C VAL A 21 6.31 0.13 13.35
N PHE A 22 7.17 1.15 13.30
CA PHE A 22 7.87 1.66 14.49
C PHE A 22 6.99 2.54 15.37
N LEU A 23 6.12 3.36 14.77
CA LEU A 23 5.27 4.29 15.53
C LEU A 23 4.16 3.58 16.30
N ILE A 24 3.70 2.42 15.83
CA ILE A 24 2.70 1.62 16.55
C ILE A 24 3.30 0.64 17.56
N ALA A 25 4.61 0.71 17.84
CA ALA A 25 5.28 -0.24 18.73
C ALA A 25 4.78 -0.19 20.18
N ASP A 26 4.26 0.96 20.62
CA ASP A 26 3.57 1.14 21.91
C ASP A 26 2.06 0.84 21.83
N ASN A 27 1.59 0.35 20.68
CA ASN A 27 0.19 0.11 20.30
C ASN A 27 -0.71 1.35 20.27
N VAL A 28 -0.14 2.56 20.32
CA VAL A 28 -0.92 3.80 20.38
C VAL A 28 -0.42 4.78 19.34
N LEU A 29 -1.26 5.09 18.36
CA LEU A 29 -0.93 6.11 17.38
C LEU A 29 -1.48 7.48 17.80
N THR A 30 -0.59 8.44 17.96
CA THR A 30 -0.88 9.81 18.39
C THR A 30 -1.08 10.76 17.21
N ARG A 31 -1.75 11.89 17.47
CA ARG A 31 -1.95 12.94 16.45
C ARG A 31 -0.62 13.47 15.88
N THR A 32 0.39 13.62 16.73
CA THR A 32 1.73 14.09 16.33
C THR A 32 2.41 13.10 15.38
N GLU A 33 2.27 11.80 15.65
CA GLU A 33 2.75 10.74 14.75
C GLU A 33 1.97 10.72 13.44
N GLY A 34 0.66 10.97 13.47
CA GLY A 34 -0.15 11.13 12.26
C GLY A 34 0.33 12.27 11.35
N VAL A 35 0.65 13.44 11.93
CA VAL A 35 1.26 14.57 11.17
C VAL A 35 2.62 14.16 10.60
N PHE A 36 3.43 13.44 11.36
CA PHE A 36 4.74 12.96 10.91
C PHE A 36 4.62 11.98 9.73
N LEU A 37 3.68 11.03 9.77
CA LEU A 37 3.40 10.09 8.68
C LEU A 37 2.99 10.80 7.38
N ILE A 38 2.17 11.85 7.48
CA ILE A 38 1.80 12.69 6.33
C ILE A 38 3.03 13.44 5.81
N GLY A 39 3.80 14.05 6.71
CA GLY A 39 4.99 14.82 6.38
C GLY A 39 6.05 13.99 5.65
N ILE A 40 6.37 12.80 6.17
CA ILE A 40 7.39 11.92 5.56
C ILE A 40 6.96 11.42 4.17
N TYR A 41 5.67 11.15 3.96
CA TYR A 41 5.14 10.82 2.63
C TYR A 41 5.22 12.00 1.66
N ILE A 42 4.87 13.22 2.09
CA ILE A 42 4.96 14.43 1.25
C ILE A 42 6.42 14.67 0.83
N ILE A 43 7.37 14.47 1.75
CA ILE A 43 8.80 14.57 1.45
C ILE A 43 9.20 13.52 0.40
N LEU A 44 8.79 12.26 0.55
CA LEU A 44 8.99 11.22 -0.46
C LEU A 44 8.43 11.61 -1.82
N PHE A 45 7.17 12.06 -1.85
CA PHE A 45 6.50 12.50 -3.07
C PHE A 45 7.29 13.62 -3.77
N TYR A 46 7.73 14.63 -3.02
CA TYR A 46 8.55 15.72 -3.55
C TYR A 46 9.87 15.23 -4.16
N PHE A 47 10.58 14.30 -3.49
CA PHE A 47 11.82 13.71 -4.03
C PHE A 47 11.59 12.88 -5.30
N ILE A 48 10.48 12.14 -5.37
CA ILE A 48 10.09 11.37 -6.55
C ILE A 48 9.79 12.33 -7.71
N GLU A 49 8.99 13.36 -7.47
CA GLU A 49 8.57 14.34 -8.49
C GLU A 49 9.77 15.10 -9.07
N LYS A 50 10.68 15.58 -8.21
CA LYS A 50 11.88 16.33 -8.63
C LYS A 50 12.81 15.51 -9.52
N LYS A 51 12.88 14.19 -9.32
CA LYS A 51 13.75 13.30 -10.11
C LYS A 51 13.10 12.77 -11.39
N LYS A 52 11.77 12.58 -11.38
CA LYS A 52 11.05 11.86 -12.43
C LYS A 52 10.16 12.75 -13.30
N GLY A 53 10.08 14.05 -13.01
CA GLY A 53 9.36 15.02 -13.84
C GLY A 53 7.96 14.52 -14.20
N LEU A 54 7.19 13.99 -13.24
CA LEU A 54 5.84 13.47 -13.51
C LEU A 54 4.98 14.54 -14.21
N LEU A 55 5.12 15.79 -13.76
CA LEU A 55 4.52 16.95 -14.40
C LEU A 55 5.04 17.18 -15.82
N GLU A 56 6.30 16.88 -16.12
CA GLU A 56 6.91 17.03 -17.44
C GLU A 56 6.42 15.92 -18.40
N VAL A 57 6.29 14.67 -17.94
CA VAL A 57 5.66 13.57 -18.69
C VAL A 57 4.17 13.84 -18.95
N ILE A 58 3.45 14.42 -17.98
CA ILE A 58 2.05 14.85 -18.15
C ILE A 58 1.97 16.04 -19.12
N LYS A 59 2.96 16.95 -19.10
CA LYS A 59 3.04 18.14 -19.97
C LYS A 59 3.52 17.81 -21.39
N GLU A 60 4.29 16.75 -21.60
CA GLU A 60 4.62 16.18 -22.92
C GLU A 60 3.48 15.35 -23.49
N LYS A 61 2.75 14.60 -22.64
CA LYS A 61 1.50 13.91 -23.05
C LYS A 61 0.33 14.86 -23.32
N LYS A 62 0.55 16.17 -23.24
CA LYS A 62 -0.42 17.22 -23.61
C LYS A 62 -0.69 17.32 -25.12
N ILE A 63 -0.51 16.23 -25.87
CA ILE A 63 -1.30 15.92 -27.06
C ILE A 63 -2.66 15.36 -26.57
N ILE A 64 -3.40 16.17 -25.81
CA ILE A 64 -4.78 15.85 -25.48
C ILE A 64 -5.61 16.35 -26.64
N LYS A 65 -6.12 15.42 -27.46
CA LYS A 65 -7.32 15.68 -28.26
C LYS A 65 -8.40 16.19 -27.29
N LYS A 66 -8.86 17.43 -27.49
CA LYS A 66 -10.14 17.88 -26.96
C LYS A 66 -11.22 16.95 -27.53
N THR A 67 -11.69 15.94 -26.80
CA THR A 67 -12.99 15.36 -27.16
C THR A 67 -13.90 14.95 -26.01
N HIS A 68 -13.46 14.43 -24.84
CA HIS A 68 -14.44 13.92 -23.85
C HIS A 68 -14.11 14.11 -22.35
N TRP A 69 -13.57 15.26 -21.94
CA TRP A 69 -13.22 15.50 -20.52
C TRP A 69 -14.40 15.37 -19.54
N LEU A 70 -15.63 15.62 -20.02
CA LEU A 70 -16.85 15.43 -19.22
C LEU A 70 -17.17 13.95 -19.03
N GLU A 71 -16.95 13.11 -20.04
CA GLU A 71 -17.17 11.66 -19.92
C GLU A 71 -16.13 11.05 -18.99
N ASP A 72 -14.85 11.43 -19.13
CA ASP A 72 -13.78 11.01 -18.21
C ASP A 72 -14.09 11.41 -16.75
N LEU A 73 -14.60 12.63 -16.54
CA LEU A 73 -14.98 13.12 -15.22
C LEU A 73 -16.20 12.36 -14.68
N LEU A 74 -17.20 12.10 -15.53
CA LEU A 74 -18.38 11.32 -15.16
C LEU A 74 -18.00 9.88 -14.78
N GLU A 75 -17.14 9.23 -15.56
CA GLU A 75 -16.60 7.89 -15.25
C GLU A 75 -15.87 7.89 -13.90
N LEU A 76 -15.02 8.89 -13.64
CA LEU A 76 -14.29 9.02 -12.37
C LEU A 76 -15.26 9.16 -11.18
N VAL A 77 -16.27 10.03 -11.31
CA VAL A 77 -17.27 10.25 -10.26
C VAL A 77 -18.10 8.98 -10.04
N LEU A 78 -18.58 8.34 -11.11
CA LEU A 78 -19.32 7.09 -11.03
C LEU A 78 -18.51 5.98 -10.37
N ALA A 79 -17.25 5.79 -10.78
CA ALA A 79 -16.35 4.81 -10.18
C ALA A 79 -16.13 5.10 -8.68
N SER A 80 -15.93 6.37 -8.31
CA SER A 80 -15.75 6.78 -6.91
C SER A 80 -16.99 6.49 -6.06
N VAL A 81 -18.19 6.78 -6.59
CA VAL A 81 -19.46 6.47 -5.91
C VAL A 81 -19.65 4.97 -5.75
N ILE A 82 -19.37 4.18 -6.78
CA ILE A 82 -19.44 2.71 -6.71
C ILE A 82 -18.48 2.18 -5.64
N ILE A 83 -17.22 2.62 -5.64
CA ILE A 83 -16.23 2.23 -4.63
C ILE A 83 -16.69 2.63 -3.22
N PHE A 84 -17.25 3.82 -3.05
CA PHE A 84 -17.79 4.27 -1.76
C PHE A 84 -18.94 3.37 -1.27
N ILE A 85 -19.88 3.02 -2.15
CA ILE A 85 -21.00 2.13 -1.79
C ILE A 85 -20.47 0.73 -1.46
N VAL A 86 -19.64 0.15 -2.33
CA VAL A 86 -19.10 -1.21 -2.15
C VAL A 86 -18.25 -1.31 -0.89
N SER A 87 -17.39 -0.33 -0.60
CA SER A 87 -16.57 -0.32 0.62
C SER A 87 -17.42 -0.32 1.89
N ARG A 88 -18.55 0.42 1.91
CA ARG A 88 -19.49 0.38 3.03
C ARG A 88 -20.12 -1.00 3.22
N TYR A 89 -20.53 -1.67 2.14
CA TYR A 89 -21.05 -3.04 2.21
C TYR A 89 -20.01 -4.04 2.71
N ILE A 90 -18.77 -3.94 2.21
CA ILE A 90 -17.67 -4.83 2.63
C ILE A 90 -17.41 -4.70 4.14
N VAL A 91 -17.41 -3.48 4.69
CA VAL A 91 -17.23 -3.26 6.13
C VAL A 91 -18.38 -3.88 6.93
N ASN A 92 -19.63 -3.70 6.51
CA ASN A 92 -20.78 -4.28 7.20
C ASN A 92 -20.74 -5.82 7.17
N LEU A 93 -20.47 -6.41 6.01
CA LEU A 93 -20.33 -7.86 5.86
C LEU A 93 -19.20 -8.43 6.72
N THR A 94 -18.11 -7.66 6.90
CA THR A 94 -16.99 -8.05 7.76
C THR A 94 -17.41 -8.13 9.23
N VAL A 95 -18.21 -7.18 9.70
CA VAL A 95 -18.77 -7.20 11.07
C VAL A 95 -19.77 -8.35 11.22
N GLU A 96 -20.67 -8.54 10.26
CA GLU A 96 -21.64 -9.64 10.27
C GLU A 96 -20.96 -11.02 10.29
N PHE A 97 -19.96 -11.24 9.44
CA PHE A 97 -19.20 -12.49 9.44
C PHE A 97 -18.40 -12.68 10.72
N SER A 98 -17.84 -11.61 11.30
CA SER A 98 -17.17 -11.68 12.60
C SER A 98 -18.11 -12.23 13.67
N HIS A 99 -19.35 -11.74 13.72
CA HIS A 99 -20.37 -12.21 14.66
C HIS A 99 -20.89 -13.63 14.35
N GLN A 100 -21.16 -13.94 13.08
CA GLN A 100 -21.72 -15.24 12.68
C GLN A 100 -20.75 -16.40 12.87
N PHE A 101 -19.47 -16.19 12.52
CA PHE A 101 -18.45 -17.22 12.61
C PHE A 101 -17.67 -17.18 13.93
N ASN A 102 -17.94 -16.20 14.80
CA ASN A 102 -17.19 -15.96 16.04
C ASN A 102 -15.67 -15.83 15.80
N ILE A 103 -15.31 -15.19 14.69
CA ILE A 103 -13.92 -14.93 14.29
C ILE A 103 -13.64 -13.45 14.52
N PRO A 104 -12.47 -13.06 15.07
CA PRO A 104 -12.12 -11.66 15.25
C PRO A 104 -12.19 -10.85 13.95
N GLN A 105 -12.84 -9.68 13.99
CA GLN A 105 -12.98 -8.77 12.85
C GLN A 105 -11.64 -8.44 12.19
N PHE A 106 -10.58 -8.34 13.00
CA PHE A 106 -9.22 -8.11 12.54
C PHE A 106 -8.73 -9.23 11.60
N LEU A 107 -9.00 -10.50 11.92
CA LEU A 107 -8.58 -11.65 11.10
C LEU A 107 -9.28 -11.64 9.73
N ILE A 108 -10.58 -11.33 9.70
CA ILE A 108 -11.31 -11.16 8.43
C ILE A 108 -10.72 -9.99 7.63
N SER A 109 -10.30 -8.91 8.32
CA SER A 109 -9.72 -7.73 7.68
C SER A 109 -8.36 -8.02 7.03
N ILE A 110 -7.44 -8.69 7.74
CA ILE A 110 -6.10 -8.99 7.22
C ILE A 110 -6.11 -10.01 6.06
N ILE A 111 -7.13 -10.87 5.98
CA ILE A 111 -7.25 -11.88 4.92
C ILE A 111 -8.12 -11.34 3.78
N VAL A 112 -9.39 -11.05 4.05
CA VAL A 112 -10.38 -10.78 3.01
C VAL A 112 -10.29 -9.34 2.53
N LEU A 113 -10.30 -8.34 3.43
CA LEU A 113 -10.22 -6.93 3.03
C LEU A 113 -8.88 -6.62 2.39
N SER A 114 -7.77 -7.06 3.00
CA SER A 114 -6.43 -6.78 2.44
C SER A 114 -6.24 -7.39 1.05
N ILE A 115 -6.78 -8.57 0.76
CA ILE A 115 -6.74 -9.11 -0.62
C ILE A 115 -7.66 -8.29 -1.53
N GLY A 116 -8.88 -8.00 -1.07
CA GLY A 116 -9.89 -7.26 -1.85
C GLY A 116 -9.42 -5.87 -2.29
N THR A 117 -8.79 -5.11 -1.39
CA THR A 117 -8.26 -3.78 -1.71
C THR A 117 -7.06 -3.81 -2.64
N ASN A 118 -6.32 -4.93 -2.69
CA ASN A 118 -5.15 -5.10 -3.55
C ASN A 118 -5.47 -5.77 -4.91
N LEU A 119 -6.74 -6.10 -5.19
CA LEU A 119 -7.13 -6.67 -6.48
C LEU A 119 -6.80 -5.76 -7.68
N PRO A 120 -7.02 -4.43 -7.61
CA PRO A 120 -6.63 -3.52 -8.70
C PRO A 120 -5.12 -3.58 -9.01
N GLU A 121 -4.28 -3.61 -7.97
CA GLU A 121 -2.83 -3.68 -8.04
C GLU A 121 -2.37 -5.03 -8.60
N ILE A 122 -3.00 -6.13 -8.19
CA ILE A 122 -2.75 -7.46 -8.77
C ILE A 122 -3.07 -7.45 -10.27
N SER A 123 -4.20 -6.85 -10.67
CA SER A 123 -4.58 -6.70 -12.08
C SER A 123 -3.55 -5.89 -12.87
N LEU A 124 -3.09 -4.77 -12.30
CA LEU A 124 -2.05 -3.94 -12.91
C LEU A 124 -0.70 -4.66 -13.00
N ALA A 125 -0.32 -5.43 -11.99
CA ALA A 125 0.89 -6.24 -11.99
C ALA A 125 0.85 -7.31 -13.08
N ILE A 126 -0.26 -8.05 -13.22
CA ILE A 126 -0.46 -9.04 -14.29
C ILE A 126 -0.35 -8.37 -15.66
N ARG A 127 -1.04 -7.25 -15.87
CA ARG A 127 -0.98 -6.50 -17.13
C ARG A 127 0.43 -6.02 -17.45
N SER A 128 1.16 -5.54 -16.45
CA SER A 128 2.54 -5.08 -16.59
C SER A 128 3.49 -6.21 -17.00
N ILE A 129 3.29 -7.42 -16.47
CA ILE A 129 4.05 -8.61 -16.89
C ILE A 129 3.74 -8.96 -18.35
N ILE A 130 2.46 -9.00 -18.73
CA ILE A 130 2.01 -9.28 -20.12
C ILE A 130 2.62 -8.26 -21.09
N MET A 131 2.66 -6.99 -20.70
CA MET A 131 3.22 -5.89 -21.49
C MET A 131 4.76 -5.81 -21.45
N LYS A 132 5.44 -6.74 -20.74
CA LYS A 132 6.90 -6.72 -20.51
C LYS A 132 7.41 -5.41 -19.90
N LYS A 133 6.61 -4.79 -19.03
CA LYS A 133 6.89 -3.53 -18.32
C LYS A 133 6.89 -3.76 -16.81
N LYS A 134 7.73 -4.67 -16.34
CA LYS A 134 7.75 -5.10 -14.93
C LYS A 134 8.11 -3.97 -13.96
N GLU A 135 8.89 -2.97 -14.41
CA GLU A 135 9.24 -1.82 -13.57
C GLU A 135 8.00 -1.00 -13.17
N VAL A 136 6.94 -1.03 -13.98
CA VAL A 136 5.67 -0.35 -13.68
C VAL A 136 4.97 -1.01 -12.50
N ALA A 137 4.98 -2.34 -12.42
CA ALA A 137 4.40 -3.07 -11.29
C ALA A 137 5.15 -2.80 -9.98
N LEU A 138 6.49 -2.72 -10.03
CA LEU A 138 7.28 -2.37 -8.84
C LEU A 138 7.05 -0.94 -8.38
N GLY A 139 6.96 0.01 -9.31
CA GLY A 139 6.65 1.40 -9.01
C GLY A 139 5.26 1.56 -8.38
N ASP A 140 4.27 0.84 -8.90
CA ASP A 140 2.90 0.81 -8.38
C ASP A 140 2.85 0.24 -6.95
N TYR A 141 3.48 -0.91 -6.73
CA TYR A 141 3.56 -1.53 -5.41
C TYR A 141 4.19 -0.60 -4.35
N LEU A 142 5.35 -0.01 -4.66
CA LEU A 142 6.04 0.90 -3.74
C LEU A 142 5.26 2.19 -3.51
N GLY A 143 4.62 2.72 -4.55
CA GLY A 143 3.78 3.90 -4.47
C GLY A 143 2.56 3.66 -3.59
N SER A 144 1.83 2.56 -3.82
CA SER A 144 0.65 2.17 -3.04
C SER A 144 1.00 1.88 -1.58
N ALA A 145 2.08 1.12 -1.32
CA ALA A 145 2.55 0.86 0.04
C ALA A 145 2.98 2.14 0.78
N ALA A 146 3.65 3.07 0.10
CA ALA A 146 3.98 4.37 0.67
C ALA A 146 2.72 5.22 0.90
N ALA A 147 1.74 5.18 -0.01
CA ALA A 147 0.47 5.88 0.16
C ALA A 147 -0.35 5.36 1.35
N ASN A 148 -0.24 4.07 1.70
CA ASN A 148 -0.84 3.55 2.93
C ASN A 148 -0.28 4.25 4.18
N THR A 149 0.98 4.66 4.18
CA THR A 149 1.59 5.47 5.27
C THR A 149 0.87 6.82 5.39
N LEU A 150 0.58 7.48 4.27
CA LEU A 150 -0.22 8.71 4.24
C LEU A 150 -1.63 8.47 4.79
N LEU A 151 -2.30 7.39 4.35
CA LEU A 151 -3.65 7.05 4.80
C LEU A 151 -3.71 6.81 6.31
N PHE A 152 -2.74 6.10 6.88
CA PHE A 152 -2.60 5.92 8.33
C PHE A 152 -2.50 7.27 9.06
N GLY A 153 -1.70 8.20 8.54
CA GLY A 153 -1.60 9.55 9.08
C GLY A 153 -2.91 10.32 9.03
N ILE A 154 -3.60 10.30 7.87
CA ILE A 154 -4.89 10.97 7.69
C ILE A 154 -5.96 10.40 8.63
N PHE A 155 -6.10 9.08 8.71
CA PHE A 155 -7.09 8.45 9.59
C PHE A 155 -6.85 8.76 11.07
N THR A 156 -5.58 8.85 11.48
CA THR A 156 -5.22 9.28 12.84
C THR A 156 -5.66 10.72 13.13
N LEU A 157 -5.46 11.63 12.18
CA LEU A 157 -5.90 13.03 12.33
C LEU A 157 -7.43 13.15 12.35
N LEU A 158 -8.13 12.40 11.50
CA LEU A 158 -9.59 12.41 11.42
C LEU A 158 -10.25 11.83 12.68
N ASN A 159 -9.62 10.86 13.34
CA ASN A 159 -10.12 10.32 14.60
C ASN A 159 -10.08 11.36 15.74
N GLY A 160 -9.08 12.24 15.75
CA GLY A 160 -8.95 13.33 16.70
C GLY A 160 -8.52 12.93 18.12
N LYS A 161 -8.35 11.63 18.40
CA LYS A 161 -7.87 11.08 19.69
C LYS A 161 -6.74 10.06 19.45
N ARG A 162 -6.18 9.53 20.54
CA ARG A 162 -5.23 8.41 20.50
C ARG A 162 -5.94 7.19 19.91
N VAL A 163 -5.38 6.63 18.84
CA VAL A 163 -5.89 5.42 18.20
C VAL A 163 -5.16 4.23 18.80
N ASN A 164 -5.87 3.42 19.58
CA ASN A 164 -5.34 2.15 20.03
C ASN A 164 -5.37 1.19 18.86
N VAL A 165 -4.19 0.80 18.41
CA VAL A 165 -4.05 -0.28 17.43
C VAL A 165 -4.20 -1.58 18.22
N ALA A 166 -4.90 -2.58 17.66
CA ALA A 166 -5.02 -3.90 18.28
C ALA A 166 -3.62 -4.38 18.71
N SER A 167 -3.51 -5.06 19.85
CA SER A 167 -2.22 -5.47 20.41
C SER A 167 -1.42 -6.27 19.37
N HIS A 168 -0.43 -5.65 18.76
CA HIS A 168 0.44 -6.34 17.81
C HIS A 168 1.47 -7.12 18.61
N SER A 169 1.65 -8.39 18.28
CA SER A 169 2.76 -9.15 18.83
C SER A 169 4.08 -8.56 18.32
N PHE A 170 5.09 -8.50 19.19
CA PHE A 170 6.46 -8.17 18.80
C PHE A 170 6.95 -9.04 17.62
N THR A 171 6.45 -10.28 17.55
CA THR A 171 6.67 -11.20 16.43
C THR A 171 6.14 -10.66 15.10
N THR A 172 4.93 -10.08 15.08
CA THR A 172 4.31 -9.49 13.88
C THR A 172 5.15 -8.32 13.37
N MET A 173 5.65 -7.48 14.29
CA MET A 173 6.55 -6.35 13.95
C MET A 173 7.84 -6.84 13.27
N ILE A 174 8.49 -7.86 13.83
CA ILE A 174 9.71 -8.45 13.25
C ILE A 174 9.42 -9.05 11.88
N LEU A 175 8.32 -9.78 11.71
CA LEU A 175 7.97 -10.40 10.43
C LEU A 175 7.70 -9.36 9.33
N MET A 176 7.04 -8.25 9.67
CA MET A 176 6.82 -7.14 8.71
C MET A 176 8.14 -6.50 8.29
N LEU A 177 9.03 -6.18 9.23
CA LEU A 177 10.34 -5.60 8.93
C LEU A 177 11.23 -6.58 8.17
N PHE A 178 11.19 -7.87 8.52
CA PHE A 178 11.90 -8.93 7.81
C PHE A 178 11.40 -9.05 6.37
N GLY A 179 10.08 -9.11 6.15
CA GLY A 179 9.48 -9.17 4.82
C GLY A 179 9.86 -7.96 3.96
N LEU A 180 9.82 -6.76 4.54
CA LEU A 180 10.27 -5.54 3.87
C LEU A 180 11.76 -5.58 3.51
N GLY A 181 12.60 -6.07 4.42
CA GLY A 181 14.04 -6.26 4.19
C GLY A 181 14.33 -7.26 3.09
N VAL A 182 13.67 -8.41 3.09
CA VAL A 182 13.77 -9.42 2.03
C VAL A 182 13.30 -8.86 0.69
N PHE A 183 12.18 -8.13 0.67
CA PHE A 183 11.69 -7.45 -0.53
C PHE A 183 12.73 -6.46 -1.08
N TYR A 184 13.33 -5.64 -0.22
CA TYR A 184 14.38 -4.70 -0.62
C TYR A 184 15.59 -5.42 -1.25
N LEU A 185 16.05 -6.50 -0.63
CA LEU A 185 17.20 -7.28 -1.12
C LEU A 185 16.94 -7.85 -2.52
N PHE A 186 15.74 -8.38 -2.76
CA PHE A 186 15.37 -8.94 -4.07
C PHE A 186 15.13 -7.85 -5.10
N SER A 187 14.42 -6.78 -4.74
CA SER A 187 14.11 -5.68 -5.66
C SER A 187 15.36 -4.89 -6.09
N ARG A 188 16.44 -4.92 -5.31
CA ARG A 188 17.71 -4.26 -5.66
C ARG A 188 18.36 -4.89 -6.88
N THR A 189 18.16 -6.19 -7.09
CA THR A 189 18.81 -6.94 -8.16
C THR A 189 18.05 -6.74 -9.46
N LYS A 190 18.49 -5.78 -10.30
CA LYS A 190 17.94 -5.47 -11.63
C LYS A 190 16.57 -4.80 -11.66
N ASN A 191 16.05 -4.27 -10.54
CA ASN A 191 14.69 -3.72 -10.47
C ASN A 191 13.64 -4.70 -11.05
N ASP A 192 13.81 -5.98 -10.76
CA ASP A 192 12.90 -7.06 -11.14
C ASP A 192 12.86 -8.07 -9.99
N ILE A 193 11.79 -8.86 -9.92
CA ILE A 193 11.65 -9.95 -8.95
C ILE A 193 11.53 -11.24 -9.75
N SER A 194 12.49 -12.14 -9.56
CA SER A 194 12.49 -13.45 -10.18
C SER A 194 11.40 -14.36 -9.59
N LYS A 195 11.06 -15.44 -10.31
CA LYS A 195 10.08 -16.43 -9.84
C LYS A 195 10.48 -17.06 -8.51
N HIS A 196 11.78 -17.23 -8.24
CA HIS A 196 12.26 -17.81 -6.98
C HIS A 196 12.15 -16.82 -5.82
N GLU A 197 12.55 -15.57 -6.04
CA GLU A 197 12.41 -14.49 -5.06
C GLU A 197 10.94 -14.23 -4.70
N GLY A 198 10.05 -14.25 -5.70
CA GLY A 198 8.61 -14.16 -5.48
C GLY A 198 8.03 -15.30 -4.63
N LYS A 199 8.51 -16.54 -4.81
CA LYS A 199 8.12 -17.68 -3.96
C LYS A 199 8.56 -17.48 -2.51
N ILE A 200 9.76 -16.95 -2.29
CA ILE A 200 10.27 -16.66 -0.94
C ILE A 200 9.42 -15.56 -0.28
N LEU A 201 9.11 -14.49 -0.99
CA LEU A 201 8.23 -13.42 -0.48
C LEU A 201 6.83 -13.94 -0.14
N LEU A 202 6.27 -14.80 -0.99
CA LEU A 202 4.99 -15.44 -0.73
C LEU A 202 5.04 -16.35 0.49
N LEU A 203 6.13 -17.09 0.69
CA LEU A 203 6.33 -17.89 1.90
C LEU A 203 6.38 -17.00 3.16
N VAL A 204 7.08 -15.87 3.12
CA VAL A 204 7.11 -14.90 4.23
C VAL A 204 5.71 -14.35 4.52
N TYR A 205 4.91 -14.04 3.49
CA TYR A 205 3.53 -13.61 3.65
C TYR A 205 2.64 -14.71 4.29
N VAL A 206 2.78 -15.96 3.86
CA VAL A 206 2.05 -17.08 4.46
C VAL A 206 2.44 -17.28 5.93
N LEU A 207 3.73 -17.20 6.26
CA LEU A 207 4.21 -17.27 7.65
C LEU A 207 3.67 -16.11 8.50
N PHE A 208 3.58 -14.91 7.94
CA PHE A 208 2.95 -13.76 8.59
C PHE A 208 1.48 -14.05 8.93
N ILE A 209 0.69 -14.52 7.97
CA ILE A 209 -0.72 -14.85 8.19
C ILE A 209 -0.89 -15.98 9.22
N LEU A 210 -0.08 -17.04 9.14
CA LEU A 210 -0.15 -18.14 10.11
C LEU A 210 0.18 -17.69 11.52
N THR A 211 1.19 -16.84 11.68
CA THR A 211 1.55 -16.25 12.97
C THR A 211 0.39 -15.44 13.51
N GLU A 212 -0.21 -14.57 12.69
CA GLU A 212 -1.31 -13.72 13.13
C GLU A 212 -2.53 -14.54 13.54
N ILE A 213 -2.86 -15.63 12.83
CA ILE A 213 -3.95 -16.54 13.21
C ILE A 213 -3.66 -17.27 14.54
N LEU A 214 -2.41 -17.64 14.81
CA LEU A 214 -2.03 -18.41 16.00
C LEU A 214 -1.92 -17.57 17.29
N PHE A 215 -1.64 -16.27 17.15
CA PHE A 215 -1.39 -15.36 18.28
C PHE A 215 -2.51 -14.33 18.53
N ILE A 216 -3.61 -14.41 17.77
CA ILE A 216 -4.90 -13.73 18.02
C ILE A 216 -5.70 -14.47 19.08
#